data_AF-A0A831RKS9-F1
#
_entry.id   AF-A0A831RKS9-F1
#
_cell.length_a   1.000
_cell.length_b   1.000
_cell.length_c   1.000
_cell.angle_alpha   90.00
_cell.angle_beta   90.00
_cell.angle_gamma   90.00
#
_symmetry.space_group_name_H-M   'P 1'
#
loop_
_entity.id
_entity.type
_entity.pdbx_description
1 polymer ?
#
loop_
_entity_poly.entity_id
_entity_poly.type
_entity_poly.pdbx_seq_one_letter_code
_entity_poly.pdbx_strand_id
1 'polypeptide(L)'
;MSKVLVVYYSLYGHVETMAGAIAQGAREIPDTKVTVKRVPELIPEERAREAGAKLDQAAPVADPKELADYDAILFGTPTRFGNMAAQMRNFLDQTGGLWMSGALIGKVGGVFASTATQHGGQETTLTSFHTT
;
A
#
# COMPACT_ATOMS: atom_id res chain seq x y z
N MET A 1 -21.25 8.98 -0.89
CA MET A 1 -19.83 9.16 -1.23
C MET A 1 -18.98 8.06 -0.64
N SER A 2 -18.55 7.13 -1.49
CA SER A 2 -17.62 6.06 -1.12
C SER A 2 -16.21 6.61 -0.92
N LYS A 3 -15.52 6.21 0.14
CA LYS A 3 -14.14 6.60 0.43
C LYS A 3 -13.19 5.47 0.07
N VAL A 4 -12.33 5.71 -0.91
CA VAL A 4 -11.31 4.76 -1.37
C VAL A 4 -9.94 5.25 -0.93
N LEU A 5 -9.18 4.38 -0.26
CA LEU A 5 -7.77 4.60 0.01
C LEU A 5 -6.93 3.76 -0.96
N VAL A 6 -5.99 4.41 -1.64
CA VAL A 6 -4.86 3.74 -2.29
C VAL A 6 -3.64 3.99 -1.42
N VAL A 7 -3.22 2.96 -0.68
CA VAL A 7 -2.05 3.03 0.22
C VAL A 7 -0.94 2.14 -0.31
N TYR A 8 0.27 2.67 -0.44
CA TYR A 8 1.35 1.92 -1.05
C TYR A 8 2.70 2.11 -0.38
N TYR A 9 3.57 1.13 -0.50
CA TYR A 9 5.00 1.29 -0.29
C TYR A 9 5.71 1.26 -1.65
N SER A 10 6.63 2.20 -1.89
CA SER A 10 7.46 2.20 -3.10
C SER A 10 8.87 2.68 -2.77
N LEU A 11 9.88 1.87 -3.10
CA LEU A 11 11.29 2.28 -2.95
C LEU A 11 11.78 3.04 -4.19
N TYR A 12 11.48 2.53 -5.40
CA TYR A 12 11.98 3.07 -6.67
C TYR A 12 10.90 3.77 -7.52
N GLY A 13 9.69 3.98 -6.98
CA GLY A 13 8.61 4.71 -7.64
C GLY A 13 7.70 3.88 -8.56
N HIS A 14 8.01 2.63 -8.90
CA HIS A 14 7.14 1.82 -9.76
C HIS A 14 5.73 1.61 -9.17
N VAL A 15 5.67 1.26 -7.88
CA VAL A 15 4.39 1.07 -7.18
C VAL A 15 3.68 2.41 -6.98
N GLU A 16 4.40 3.52 -6.79
CA GLU A 16 3.81 4.86 -6.76
C GLU A 16 3.11 5.20 -8.08
N THR A 17 3.76 4.92 -9.22
CA THR A 17 3.17 5.12 -10.55
C THR A 17 1.90 4.29 -10.71
N MET A 18 1.92 3.02 -10.30
CA MET A 18 0.73 2.16 -10.31
C MET A 18 -0.38 2.71 -9.40
N ALA A 19 -0.03 3.16 -8.19
CA ALA A 19 -0.98 3.76 -7.25
C ALA A 19 -1.66 5.00 -7.86
N GLY A 20 -0.90 5.82 -8.60
CA GLY A 20 -1.44 6.95 -9.35
C GLY A 20 -2.47 6.54 -10.40
N ALA A 21 -2.14 5.53 -11.22
CA ALA A 21 -3.04 5.02 -12.26
C ALA A 21 -4.32 4.39 -11.66
N ILE A 22 -4.18 3.59 -10.60
CA ILE A 22 -5.30 3.00 -9.87
C ILE A 22 -6.19 4.10 -9.28
N ALA A 23 -5.59 5.11 -8.65
CA ALA A 23 -6.33 6.23 -8.09
C ALA A 23 -7.05 7.05 -9.16
N GLN A 24 -6.45 7.23 -10.34
CA GLN A 24 -7.10 7.87 -11.47
C GLN A 24 -8.33 7.08 -11.90
N GLY A 25 -8.21 5.77 -12.15
CA GLY A 25 -9.35 4.93 -12.54
C GLY A 25 -10.47 4.94 -11.50
N ALA A 26 -10.14 4.88 -10.20
CA ALA A 26 -11.14 4.96 -9.13
C ALA A 26 -11.85 6.33 -9.08
N ARG A 27 -11.20 7.43 -9.47
CA ARG A 27 -11.79 8.78 -9.52
C ARG A 27 -12.78 8.97 -10.67
N GLU A 28 -12.75 8.11 -11.69
CA GLU A 28 -13.69 8.17 -12.81
C GLU A 28 -15.10 7.72 -12.40
N ILE A 29 -15.23 7.03 -11.26
CA ILE A 29 -16.51 6.55 -10.75
C ILE A 29 -17.24 7.67 -9.99
N PRO A 30 -18.51 7.97 -10.33
CA PRO A 30 -19.31 8.97 -9.62
C PRO A 30 -19.40 8.71 -8.12
N ASP A 31 -19.55 9.78 -7.33
CA ASP A 31 -19.70 9.74 -5.86
C ASP A 31 -18.57 8.97 -5.13
N THR A 32 -17.35 8.99 -5.68
CA THR A 32 -16.17 8.32 -5.10
C THR A 32 -15.08 9.33 -4.73
N LYS A 33 -14.67 9.35 -3.45
CA LYS A 33 -13.54 10.13 -2.95
C LYS A 33 -12.32 9.23 -2.82
N VAL A 34 -11.28 9.52 -3.62
CA VAL A 34 -10.04 8.73 -3.63
C VAL A 34 -8.90 9.48 -2.96
N THR A 35 -8.32 8.87 -1.93
CA THR A 35 -7.14 9.36 -1.23
C THR A 35 -5.95 8.47 -1.56
N VAL A 36 -4.78 9.07 -1.82
CA VAL A 36 -3.54 8.34 -2.07
C VAL A 36 -2.57 8.65 -0.94
N LYS A 37 -2.03 7.60 -0.30
CA LYS A 37 -1.04 7.74 0.77
C LYS A 37 0.09 6.74 0.61
N ARG A 38 1.23 7.04 1.23
CA ARG A 38 2.38 6.13 1.27
C ARG A 38 2.62 5.58 2.67
N VAL A 39 3.10 4.35 2.73
CA VAL A 39 3.56 3.69 3.94
C VAL A 39 4.88 4.33 4.41
N PRO A 40 5.11 4.49 5.73
CA PRO A 40 6.38 4.98 6.27
C PRO A 40 7.57 4.14 5.79
N GLU A 41 8.70 4.79 5.50
CA GLU A 41 9.97 4.11 5.23
C GLU A 41 10.61 3.65 6.55
N LEU A 42 11.24 2.48 6.54
CA LEU A 42 11.98 1.91 7.66
C LEU A 42 13.50 2.08 7.50
N ILE A 43 13.97 2.25 6.26
CA ILE A 43 15.38 2.49 5.95
C ILE A 43 15.73 3.94 6.37
N PRO A 44 16.82 4.16 7.13
CA PRO A 44 17.31 5.52 7.41
C PRO A 44 17.54 6.30 6.12
N GLU A 45 17.18 7.59 6.10
CA GLU A 45 17.12 8.38 4.86
C GLU A 45 18.45 8.38 4.09
N GLU A 46 19.59 8.52 4.76
CA GLU A 46 20.91 8.47 4.12
C GLU A 46 21.14 7.16 3.36
N ARG A 47 20.78 6.02 3.98
CA ARG A 47 20.92 4.69 3.37
C ARG A 47 19.93 4.48 2.23
N ALA A 48 18.71 5.00 2.37
CA ALA A 48 17.73 4.95 1.30
C ALA A 48 18.23 5.76 0.08
N ARG A 49 18.84 6.93 0.31
CA ARG A 49 19.44 7.77 -0.72
C ARG A 49 20.60 7.06 -1.42
N GLU A 50 21.51 6.42 -0.67
CA GLU A 50 22.60 5.60 -1.21
C GLU A 50 22.08 4.45 -2.09
N ALA A 51 20.96 3.83 -1.70
CA ALA A 51 20.32 2.76 -2.45
C ALA A 51 19.56 3.23 -3.69
N GLY A 52 19.51 4.54 -3.98
CA GLY A 52 18.76 5.10 -5.11
C GLY A 52 17.25 5.13 -4.88
N ALA A 53 16.80 5.17 -3.62
CA ALA A 53 15.39 5.31 -3.31
C ALA A 53 14.84 6.65 -3.81
N LYS A 54 13.61 6.62 -4.32
CA LYS A 54 12.84 7.83 -4.62
C LYS A 54 12.25 8.37 -3.32
N LEU A 55 12.81 9.45 -2.79
CA LEU A 55 12.42 10.01 -1.48
C LEU A 55 11.39 11.14 -1.58
N ASP A 56 11.28 11.77 -2.75
CA ASP A 56 10.42 12.92 -3.07
C ASP A 56 9.05 12.51 -3.61
N GLN A 57 8.40 11.56 -2.93
CA GLN A 57 7.07 11.07 -3.33
C GLN A 57 5.97 12.01 -2.83
N ALA A 58 5.02 12.34 -3.72
CA ALA A 58 4.02 13.37 -3.45
C ALA A 58 2.96 12.96 -2.41
N ALA A 59 2.71 11.66 -2.26
CA ALA A 59 1.69 11.16 -1.34
C ALA A 59 2.12 11.37 0.13
N PRO A 60 1.22 11.86 1.01
CA PRO A 60 1.51 11.95 2.43
C PRO A 60 1.64 10.57 3.07
N VAL A 61 2.32 10.51 4.20
CA VAL A 61 2.47 9.28 4.98
C VAL A 61 1.12 8.89 5.61
N ALA A 62 0.79 7.60 5.55
CA ALA A 62 -0.41 7.04 6.17
C ALA A 62 -0.19 6.73 7.66
N ASP A 63 -1.23 6.93 8.46
CA ASP A 63 -1.34 6.39 9.83
C ASP A 63 -2.13 5.07 9.75
N PRO A 64 -1.63 3.92 10.22
CA PRO A 64 -2.39 2.66 10.21
C PRO A 64 -3.81 2.75 10.79
N LYS A 65 -4.07 3.67 11.73
CA LYS A 65 -5.40 3.84 12.35
C LYS A 65 -6.45 4.39 11.40
N GLU A 66 -6.03 5.16 10.39
CA GLU A 66 -6.96 5.80 9.46
C GLU A 66 -7.62 4.81 8.50
N LEU A 67 -7.12 3.56 8.42
CA LEU A 67 -7.73 2.52 7.59
C LEU A 67 -9.22 2.33 7.92
N ALA A 68 -9.61 2.58 9.18
CA ALA A 68 -11.00 2.54 9.63
C ALA A 68 -11.91 3.58 8.92
N ASP A 69 -11.35 4.67 8.38
CA ASP A 69 -12.10 5.79 7.83
C ASP A 69 -12.54 5.61 6.36
N TYR A 70 -12.12 4.51 5.72
CA TYR A 70 -12.35 4.23 4.30
C TYR A 70 -13.27 3.02 4.10
N ASP A 71 -14.02 3.01 3.00
CA ASP A 71 -14.92 1.91 2.63
C ASP A 71 -14.20 0.83 1.81
N ALA A 72 -13.20 1.24 1.02
CA ALA A 72 -12.34 0.36 0.24
C ALA A 72 -10.87 0.75 0.38
N ILE A 73 -9.98 -0.25 0.45
CA ILE A 73 -8.54 -0.07 0.62
C ILE A 73 -7.80 -0.91 -0.42
N LEU A 74 -6.97 -0.25 -1.23
CA LEU A 74 -6.10 -0.86 -2.21
C LEU A 74 -4.65 -0.74 -1.74
N PHE A 75 -4.00 -1.87 -1.49
CA PHE A 75 -2.64 -1.96 -0.97
C PHE A 75 -1.62 -2.20 -2.09
N GLY A 76 -0.60 -1.35 -2.16
CA GLY A 76 0.50 -1.48 -3.12
C GLY A 76 1.82 -1.86 -2.45
N THR A 77 2.51 -2.89 -2.94
CA THR A 77 3.85 -3.24 -2.41
C THR A 77 4.75 -3.84 -3.49
N PRO A 78 6.07 -3.57 -3.50
CA PRO A 78 7.00 -4.33 -4.32
C PRO A 78 7.20 -5.72 -3.73
N THR A 79 7.54 -6.70 -4.57
CA THR A 79 7.93 -8.01 -4.07
C THR A 79 9.25 -7.98 -3.30
N ARG A 80 9.35 -8.80 -2.26
CA ARG A 80 10.58 -9.20 -1.57
C ARG A 80 10.54 -10.70 -1.38
N PHE A 81 11.29 -11.44 -2.21
CA PHE A 81 11.33 -12.91 -2.23
C PHE A 81 9.94 -13.55 -2.28
N GLY A 82 9.03 -12.99 -3.08
CA GLY A 82 7.66 -13.49 -3.21
C GLY A 82 6.73 -13.13 -2.06
N ASN A 83 7.14 -12.21 -1.17
CA ASN A 83 6.34 -11.67 -0.07
C ASN A 83 6.21 -10.14 -0.19
N MET A 84 5.33 -9.53 0.61
CA MET A 84 5.25 -8.07 0.74
C MET A 84 6.55 -7.49 1.32
N ALA A 85 6.82 -6.21 1.03
CA ALA A 85 7.93 -5.50 1.67
C ALA A 85 7.74 -5.36 3.18
N ALA A 86 8.85 -5.37 3.93
CA ALA A 86 8.85 -5.25 5.40
C ALA A 86 8.16 -3.96 5.89
N GLN A 87 8.26 -2.87 5.13
CA GLN A 87 7.58 -1.60 5.41
C GLN A 87 6.05 -1.78 5.44
N MET A 88 5.50 -2.48 4.45
CA MET A 88 4.07 -2.79 4.39
C MET A 88 3.67 -3.71 5.54
N ARG A 89 4.47 -4.75 5.81
CA ARG A 89 4.21 -5.66 6.93
C ARG A 89 4.16 -4.93 8.27
N ASN A 90 5.17 -4.10 8.54
CA ASN A 90 5.23 -3.29 9.76
C ASN A 90 4.06 -2.30 9.88
N PHE A 91 3.57 -1.75 8.76
CA PHE A 91 2.39 -0.89 8.75
C PHE A 91 1.12 -1.67 9.15
N LEU A 92 0.94 -2.88 8.62
CA LEU A 92 -0.18 -3.75 8.97
C LEU A 92 -0.09 -4.29 10.40
N ASP A 93 1.11 -4.59 10.91
CA ASP A 93 1.32 -5.08 12.28
C ASP A 93 0.86 -4.07 13.35
N GLN A 94 0.82 -2.78 13.01
CA GLN A 94 0.32 -1.72 13.88
C GLN A 94 -1.22 -1.65 13.95
N THR A 95 -1.93 -2.48 13.17
CA THR A 95 -3.40 -2.48 13.11
C THR A 95 -4.07 -3.38 14.16
N GLY A 96 -3.32 -3.93 15.13
CA GLY A 96 -3.86 -4.82 16.16
C GLY A 96 -5.06 -4.24 16.95
N GLY A 97 -5.07 -2.92 17.20
CA GLY A 97 -6.21 -2.25 17.81
C GLY A 97 -7.46 -2.22 16.93
N LEU A 98 -7.30 -1.99 15.62
CA LEU A 98 -8.41 -2.03 14.65
C LEU A 98 -8.95 -3.45 14.47
N TRP A 99 -8.07 -4.44 14.49
CA TRP A 99 -8.45 -5.85 14.46
C TRP A 99 -9.28 -6.22 15.68
N MET A 100 -8.82 -5.86 16.88
CA MET A 100 -9.51 -6.16 18.14
C MET A 100 -10.92 -5.56 18.19
N SER A 101 -11.13 -4.37 17.64
CA SER A 101 -12.45 -3.73 17.59
C SER A 101 -13.30 -4.13 16.39
N GLY A 102 -12.80 -4.97 15.48
CA GLY A 102 -13.48 -5.33 14.24
C GLY A 102 -13.65 -4.17 13.25
N ALA A 103 -12.86 -3.09 13.38
CA ALA A 103 -13.06 -1.85 12.62
C ALA A 103 -12.85 -2.00 11.11
N LEU A 104 -12.17 -3.07 10.67
CA LEU A 104 -11.92 -3.36 9.25
C LEU A 104 -12.93 -4.36 8.65
N ILE A 105 -13.86 -4.91 9.46
CA ILE A 105 -14.87 -5.85 8.97
C ILE A 105 -15.81 -5.16 7.97
N GLY A 106 -16.07 -5.81 6.84
CA GLY A 106 -16.97 -5.31 5.80
C GLY A 106 -16.34 -4.31 4.83
N LYS A 107 -15.09 -3.88 5.05
CA LYS A 107 -14.36 -3.05 4.08
C LYS A 107 -13.90 -3.89 2.89
N VAL A 108 -13.89 -3.28 1.70
CA VAL A 108 -13.37 -3.93 0.49
C VAL A 108 -11.85 -3.82 0.46
N GLY A 109 -11.15 -4.94 0.24
CA GLY A 109 -9.70 -5.00 0.14
C GLY A 109 -9.23 -5.45 -1.24
N GLY A 110 -8.18 -4.81 -1.76
CA GLY A 110 -7.48 -5.25 -2.97
C GLY A 110 -5.98 -5.03 -2.83
N VAL A 111 -5.18 -5.78 -3.59
CA VAL A 111 -3.72 -5.70 -3.54
C VAL A 111 -3.17 -5.61 -4.96
N PHE A 112 -2.15 -4.78 -5.16
CA PHE A 112 -1.36 -4.72 -6.38
C PHE A 112 0.13 -4.77 -6.03
N ALA A 113 0.92 -5.35 -6.93
CA ALA A 113 2.34 -5.55 -6.69
C ALA A 113 3.18 -5.29 -7.94
N SER A 114 4.46 -5.00 -7.72
CA SER A 114 5.47 -4.92 -8.78
C SER A 114 6.59 -5.93 -8.54
N THR A 115 7.03 -6.61 -9.60
CA THR A 115 8.19 -7.51 -9.58
C THR A 115 9.20 -7.08 -10.65
N ALA A 116 10.47 -7.43 -10.45
CA ALA A 116 11.52 -7.16 -11.45
C ALA A 116 11.45 -8.12 -12.64
N THR A 117 10.87 -9.31 -12.47
CA THR A 117 10.73 -10.34 -13.50
C THR A 117 9.31 -10.91 -13.51
N GLN A 118 8.89 -11.46 -14.66
CA GLN A 118 7.52 -11.93 -14.88
C GLN A 118 7.07 -12.97 -13.84
N HIS A 119 7.91 -13.94 -13.51
CA HIS A 119 7.61 -14.98 -12.51
C HIS A 119 8.31 -14.73 -11.16
N GLY A 120 8.72 -13.50 -10.89
CA GLY A 120 9.45 -13.12 -9.67
C GLY A 120 8.59 -13.02 -8.41
N GLY A 121 7.50 -13.80 -8.31
CA GLY A 121 6.61 -13.81 -7.16
C GLY A 121 5.44 -12.80 -7.22
N GLN A 122 4.94 -12.46 -8.41
CA GLN A 122 3.77 -11.56 -8.56
C GLN A 122 2.59 -12.11 -7.77
N GLU A 123 2.22 -13.36 -8.02
CA GLU A 123 1.09 -14.03 -7.39
C GLU A 123 1.31 -14.23 -5.89
N THR A 124 2.47 -14.76 -5.50
CA THR A 124 2.75 -15.07 -4.08
C THR A 124 2.82 -13.81 -3.22
N THR A 125 3.30 -12.68 -3.78
CA THR A 125 3.31 -11.39 -3.08
C THR A 125 1.88 -10.93 -2.77
N LEU A 126 0.94 -11.10 -3.71
CA LEU A 126 -0.47 -10.78 -3.47
C LEU A 126 -1.06 -11.71 -2.40
N THR A 127 -0.82 -13.02 -2.50
CA THR A 127 -1.29 -14.00 -1.52
C THR A 127 -0.78 -13.72 -0.10
N SER A 128 0.44 -13.16 0.03
CA SER A 128 1.02 -12.86 1.35
C SER A 128 0.19 -11.89 2.20
N PHE A 129 -0.65 -11.04 1.60
CA PHE A 129 -1.58 -10.18 2.34
C PHE A 129 -2.75 -10.91 2.98
N HIS A 130 -3.06 -12.13 2.51
CA HIS A 130 -4.20 -12.90 2.99
C HIS A 130 -3.80 -13.98 3.99
N THR A 131 -2.55 -14.44 3.92
CA THR A 131 -2.06 -15.58 4.70
C THR A 131 -1.18 -15.17 5.88
N THR A 132 -0.82 -13.89 6.01
CA THR A 132 0.03 -13.38 7.08
C THR A 132 -0.63 -12.20 7.77
#